data_AF-A0A0C1ZJZ2-F1
#
_entry.id   AF-A0A0C1ZJZ2-F1
#
_cell.length_a   1.000
_cell.length_b   1.000
_cell.length_c   1.000
_cell.angle_alpha   90.00
_cell.angle_beta   90.00
_cell.angle_gamma   90.00
#
_symmetry.space_group_name_H-M   'P 1'
#
loop_
_entity.id
_entity.type
_entity.pdbx_description
1 polymer ?
#
loop_
_entity_poly.entity_id
_entity_poly.type
_entity_poly.pdbx_seq_one_letter_code
_entity_poly.pdbx_strand_id
1 'polypeptide(L)'
;MPPLLDYPIQVSELEKIARLSPSPAVQRDPPRLGNANAAAACLVCGLPSARACAACGGVSYCGEAHQQVDARWHDLVCADLRANAEDAALVAKGLRNTLVATLVERIHRARIDDLASWDDLLEANIVGARRRLLTDLATRPLTLARALVDLGIPARAAQAGVLTIHVMAAAKREREVPAALWATLARLFPGTRFELTLVGPRLDDSPDPDPRPANSPVKLRARTGLYRRKLWSEFGRPDLIIGYHCGLHLYPSWEATILELRGSGVPFVITSYRSWEAAAEARLLTSVGVTQVRPPAPNPFASLACDRSSTIANDVSRDNAWVTVWR
;
A
#
# COMPACT_ATOMS: atom_id res chain seq x y z
N MET A 1 13.93 -14.57 -9.72
CA MET A 1 13.91 -13.64 -8.57
C MET A 1 15.33 -13.13 -8.36
N PRO A 2 15.54 -11.87 -7.96
CA PRO A 2 16.86 -11.45 -7.50
C PRO A 2 17.26 -12.29 -6.27
N PRO A 3 18.56 -12.59 -6.06
CA PRO A 3 19.03 -13.19 -4.83
C PRO A 3 18.93 -12.18 -3.68
N LEU A 4 18.91 -12.68 -2.44
CA LEU A 4 19.21 -11.86 -1.26
C LEU A 4 20.62 -11.27 -1.41
N LEU A 5 20.81 -10.06 -0.88
CA LEU A 5 22.13 -9.44 -0.76
C LEU A 5 23.00 -10.27 0.20
N ASP A 6 24.32 -10.14 0.13
CA ASP A 6 25.16 -10.73 1.17
C ASP A 6 24.85 -10.14 2.55
N TYR A 7 25.16 -10.89 3.61
CA TYR A 7 24.78 -10.49 4.96
C TYR A 7 25.36 -9.14 5.42
N PRO A 8 26.65 -8.81 5.17
CA PRO A 8 27.18 -7.48 5.43
C PRO A 8 26.41 -6.34 4.75
N ILE A 9 26.01 -6.50 3.48
CA ILE A 9 25.21 -5.49 2.78
C ILE A 9 23.80 -5.41 3.37
N GLN A 10 23.15 -6.55 3.68
CA GLN A 10 21.83 -6.55 4.34
C GLN A 10 21.86 -5.78 5.66
N VAL A 11 22.87 -6.00 6.51
CA VAL A 11 23.04 -5.27 7.77
C VAL A 11 23.27 -3.77 7.51
N SER A 12 24.07 -3.41 6.50
CA SER A 12 24.30 -2.01 6.11
C SER A 12 23.01 -1.29 5.69
N GLU A 13 22.16 -1.93 4.90
CA GLU A 13 20.85 -1.36 4.52
C GLU A 13 19.89 -1.27 5.72
N LEU A 14 19.83 -2.31 6.57
CA LEU A 14 19.02 -2.30 7.79
C LEU A 14 19.46 -1.20 8.77
N GLU A 15 20.76 -0.93 8.88
CA GLU A 15 21.27 0.21 9.66
C GLU A 15 20.86 1.57 9.07
N LYS A 16 20.89 1.74 7.74
CA LYS A 16 20.40 2.97 7.09
C LYS A 16 18.92 3.17 7.36
N ILE A 17 18.12 2.12 7.18
CA ILE A 17 16.68 2.11 7.47
C ILE A 17 16.40 2.49 8.93
N ALA A 18 17.17 1.92 9.87
CA ALA A 18 17.06 2.22 11.30
C ALA A 18 17.41 3.68 11.63
N ARG A 19 18.50 4.23 11.07
CA ARG A 19 18.92 5.64 11.28
C ARG A 19 17.92 6.65 10.72
N LEU A 20 17.25 6.32 9.61
CA LEU A 20 16.25 7.19 9.00
C LEU A 20 14.91 7.14 9.76
N SER A 21 14.64 6.08 10.52
CA SER A 21 13.39 5.88 11.25
C SER A 21 13.38 6.63 12.59
N PRO A 22 12.41 7.54 12.86
CA PRO A 22 12.20 8.04 14.21
C PRO A 22 11.72 6.90 15.13
N SER A 23 12.27 6.84 16.35
CA SER A 23 11.98 5.77 17.31
C SER A 23 10.81 6.16 18.24
N PRO A 24 9.89 5.25 18.64
CA PRO A 24 9.65 3.90 18.13
C PRO A 24 8.21 3.69 17.59
N ALA A 25 8.09 3.39 16.29
CA ALA A 25 7.11 2.46 15.74
C ALA A 25 7.63 2.02 14.35
N VAL A 26 7.88 0.71 14.18
CA VAL A 26 8.74 0.18 13.10
C VAL A 26 8.08 0.26 11.71
N GLN A 27 8.97 0.28 10.69
CA GLN A 27 8.91 -0.25 9.30
C GLN A 27 9.39 0.86 8.28
N ARG A 28 10.22 0.54 7.23
CA ARG A 28 10.60 1.28 5.95
C ARG A 28 11.24 0.45 4.74
N ASP A 29 10.94 0.73 3.42
CA ASP A 29 10.71 -0.26 2.27
C ASP A 29 11.74 -0.37 1.08
N PRO A 30 11.60 -1.19 -0.03
CA PRO A 30 10.58 -2.18 -0.57
C PRO A 30 11.16 -3.53 -1.19
N PRO A 31 10.59 -4.30 -2.20
CA PRO A 31 9.25 -4.48 -2.85
C PRO A 31 8.72 -5.96 -3.06
N ARG A 32 7.51 -6.18 -3.67
CA ARG A 32 6.73 -7.47 -3.81
C ARG A 32 6.86 -8.31 -5.12
N LEU A 33 7.13 -9.64 -5.02
CA LEU A 33 6.27 -10.78 -5.49
C LEU A 33 6.98 -12.16 -5.44
N GLY A 34 6.25 -13.20 -5.00
CA GLY A 34 6.59 -14.63 -5.17
C GLY A 34 7.28 -15.29 -3.98
N ASN A 35 6.76 -16.43 -3.53
CA ASN A 35 7.31 -17.21 -2.41
C ASN A 35 8.74 -17.68 -2.72
N ALA A 36 9.75 -16.97 -2.21
CA ALA A 36 11.10 -17.49 -2.14
C ALA A 36 11.16 -18.58 -1.05
N ASN A 37 11.68 -19.76 -1.38
CA ASN A 37 12.05 -20.80 -0.42
C ASN A 37 13.25 -20.33 0.42
N ALA A 38 13.03 -19.33 1.28
CA ALA A 38 14.03 -18.71 2.16
C ALA A 38 14.35 -19.58 3.38
N ALA A 39 14.66 -20.86 3.12
CA ALA A 39 15.03 -21.84 4.14
C ALA A 39 16.23 -22.73 3.71
N ALA A 40 16.72 -22.61 2.47
CA ALA A 40 17.70 -23.53 1.89
C ALA A 40 19.18 -23.17 2.13
N ALA A 41 19.49 -22.02 2.75
CA ALA A 41 20.86 -21.58 3.02
C ALA A 41 20.94 -20.69 4.27
N CYS A 42 22.12 -20.66 4.91
CA CYS A 42 22.38 -19.84 6.08
C CYS A 42 22.37 -18.36 5.68
N LEU A 43 21.54 -17.55 6.34
CA LEU A 43 21.42 -16.12 6.04
C LEU A 43 22.74 -15.35 6.22
N VAL A 44 23.57 -15.75 7.19
CA VAL A 44 24.83 -15.06 7.52
C VAL A 44 25.99 -15.43 6.61
N CYS A 45 26.15 -16.72 6.25
CA CYS A 45 27.32 -17.22 5.52
C CYS A 45 27.01 -17.89 4.17
N GLY A 46 25.75 -17.95 3.74
CA GLY A 46 25.33 -18.52 2.45
C GLY A 46 25.40 -20.05 2.33
N LEU A 47 25.92 -20.78 3.33
CA LEU A 47 26.09 -22.24 3.24
C LEU A 47 24.73 -23.00 3.25
N PRO A 48 24.55 -24.03 2.39
CA PRO A 48 23.26 -24.69 2.19
C PRO A 48 22.81 -25.62 3.35
N SER A 49 23.72 -26.05 4.23
CA SER A 49 23.41 -26.91 5.37
C SER A 49 22.88 -26.09 6.56
N ALA A 50 21.72 -25.46 6.37
CA ALA A 50 21.12 -24.56 7.35
C ALA A 50 19.73 -25.04 7.80
N ARG A 51 19.39 -24.78 9.07
CA ARG A 51 18.08 -25.08 9.67
C ARG A 51 17.25 -23.81 9.73
N ALA A 52 15.98 -23.91 9.35
CA ALA A 52 15.04 -22.80 9.45
C ALA A 52 14.77 -22.42 10.92
N CYS A 53 14.56 -21.13 11.16
CA CYS A 53 14.14 -20.62 12.47
C CYS A 53 12.81 -21.27 12.88
N ALA A 54 12.82 -22.02 13.98
CA ALA A 54 11.67 -22.81 14.43
C ALA A 54 10.41 -21.99 14.72
N ALA A 55 10.53 -20.68 14.97
CA ALA A 55 9.43 -19.79 15.29
C ALA A 55 8.71 -19.20 14.06
N CYS A 56 9.40 -19.04 12.93
CA CYS A 56 8.86 -18.33 11.75
C CYS A 56 9.06 -19.05 10.41
N GLY A 57 10.04 -19.96 10.29
CA GLY A 57 10.41 -20.64 9.05
C GLY A 57 11.00 -19.73 7.94
N GLY A 58 11.08 -18.41 8.15
CA GLY A 58 11.41 -17.43 7.12
C GLY A 58 12.90 -17.15 6.90
N VAL A 59 13.77 -17.63 7.79
CA VAL A 59 15.25 -17.52 7.69
C VAL A 59 15.87 -18.82 8.19
N SER A 60 17.08 -19.14 7.72
CA SER A 60 17.84 -20.31 8.17
C SER A 60 19.25 -19.95 8.63
N TYR A 61 19.79 -20.74 9.56
CA TYR A 61 21.16 -20.61 10.07
C TYR A 61 21.85 -21.98 10.13
N CYS A 62 23.16 -22.04 9.96
CA CYS A 62 23.92 -23.29 10.13
C CYS A 62 24.09 -23.72 11.60
N GLY A 63 23.85 -22.81 12.55
CA GLY A 63 23.89 -23.05 13.99
C GLY A 63 23.64 -21.78 14.79
N GLU A 64 23.56 -21.91 16.12
CA GLU A 64 23.18 -20.83 17.05
C GLU A 64 24.07 -19.59 16.95
N ALA A 65 25.38 -19.75 16.69
CA ALA A 65 26.29 -18.61 16.54
C ALA A 65 25.86 -17.62 15.43
N HIS A 66 25.41 -18.12 14.28
CA HIS A 66 24.90 -17.27 13.20
C HIS A 66 23.47 -16.77 13.45
N GLN A 67 22.67 -17.49 14.24
CA GLN A 67 21.39 -16.98 14.72
C GLN A 67 21.60 -15.77 15.66
N GLN A 68 22.56 -15.85 16.59
CA GLN A 68 22.89 -14.76 17.52
C GLN A 68 23.44 -13.51 16.80
N VAL A 69 24.21 -13.70 15.72
CA VAL A 69 24.71 -12.60 14.86
C VAL A 69 23.57 -11.82 14.18
N ASP A 70 22.44 -12.46 13.90
CA ASP A 70 21.28 -11.86 13.22
C ASP A 70 20.09 -11.53 14.14
N ALA A 71 20.09 -12.02 15.38
CA ALA A 71 19.02 -11.82 16.36
C ALA A 71 18.56 -10.36 16.47
N ARG A 72 19.49 -9.39 16.47
CA ARG A 72 19.19 -7.94 16.50
C ARG A 72 18.21 -7.49 15.40
N TRP A 73 18.26 -8.11 14.22
CA TRP A 73 17.41 -7.77 13.08
C TRP A 73 16.24 -8.75 12.92
N HIS A 74 16.51 -10.05 13.03
CA HIS A 74 15.51 -11.10 12.92
C HIS A 74 14.43 -10.99 14.00
N ASP A 75 14.78 -10.74 15.26
CA ASP A 75 13.82 -10.81 16.37
C ASP A 75 12.76 -9.70 16.29
N LEU A 76 13.10 -8.57 15.64
CA LEU A 76 12.17 -7.47 15.34
C LEU A 76 11.08 -7.87 14.33
N VAL A 77 11.34 -8.86 13.49
CA VAL A 77 10.47 -9.25 12.35
C VAL A 77 10.05 -10.71 12.35
N CYS A 78 10.53 -11.53 13.30
CA CYS A 78 10.24 -12.96 13.37
C CYS A 78 8.74 -13.27 13.35
N ALA A 79 7.94 -12.50 14.10
CA ALA A 79 6.48 -12.62 14.11
C ALA A 79 5.84 -12.22 12.76
N ASP A 80 6.36 -11.19 12.09
CA ASP A 80 5.90 -10.73 10.76
C ASP A 80 6.29 -11.71 9.64
N LEU A 81 7.44 -12.38 9.75
CA LEU A 81 7.83 -13.48 8.86
C LEU A 81 6.92 -14.71 9.04
N ARG A 82 6.53 -15.05 10.28
CA ARG A 82 5.51 -16.09 10.52
C ARG A 82 4.15 -15.68 9.94
N ALA A 83 3.73 -14.44 10.17
CA ALA A 83 2.49 -13.89 9.63
C ALA A 83 2.44 -13.95 8.09
N ASN A 84 3.55 -13.63 7.42
CA ASN A 84 3.72 -13.80 5.97
C ASN A 84 3.44 -15.25 5.53
N ALA A 85 4.02 -16.24 6.21
CA ALA A 85 3.84 -17.64 5.88
C ALA A 85 2.38 -18.12 6.10
N GLU A 86 1.75 -17.69 7.19
CA GLU A 86 0.33 -17.92 7.47
C GLU A 86 -0.58 -17.31 6.38
N ASP A 87 -0.28 -16.08 5.95
CA ASP A 87 -1.03 -15.35 4.92
C ASP A 87 -0.89 -16.04 3.56
N ALA A 88 0.33 -16.41 3.17
CA ALA A 88 0.61 -17.17 1.96
C ALA A 88 -0.10 -18.54 1.95
N ALA A 89 -0.11 -19.26 3.07
CA ALA A 89 -0.82 -20.53 3.21
C ALA A 89 -2.34 -20.38 3.15
N LEU A 90 -2.89 -19.24 3.56
CA LEU A 90 -4.32 -18.94 3.44
C LEU A 90 -4.71 -18.51 2.02
N VAL A 91 -3.84 -17.74 1.32
CA VAL A 91 -4.00 -17.40 -0.10
C VAL A 91 -3.95 -18.66 -0.98
N ALA A 92 -3.04 -19.60 -0.70
CA ALA A 92 -2.91 -20.86 -1.43
C ALA A 92 -4.17 -21.74 -1.40
N LYS A 93 -5.07 -21.54 -0.43
CA LYS A 93 -6.39 -22.21 -0.34
C LYS A 93 -7.46 -21.58 -1.25
N GLY A 94 -7.13 -20.59 -2.07
CA GLY A 94 -8.05 -20.00 -3.05
C GLY A 94 -9.15 -19.10 -2.46
N LEU A 95 -9.08 -18.74 -1.17
CA LEU A 95 -10.16 -18.06 -0.45
C LEU A 95 -10.39 -16.58 -0.84
N ARG A 96 -9.64 -16.03 -1.81
CA ARG A 96 -9.70 -14.61 -2.21
C ARG A 96 -11.13 -14.15 -2.47
N ASN A 97 -11.92 -14.91 -3.24
CA ASN A 97 -13.28 -14.53 -3.58
C ASN A 97 -14.22 -14.51 -2.36
N THR A 98 -14.05 -15.45 -1.42
CA THR A 98 -14.80 -15.49 -0.15
C THR A 98 -14.44 -14.31 0.76
N LEU A 99 -13.17 -13.90 0.79
CA LEU A 99 -12.72 -12.72 1.53
C LEU A 99 -13.27 -11.43 0.91
N VAL A 100 -13.27 -11.31 -0.41
CA VAL A 100 -13.89 -10.19 -1.14
C VAL A 100 -15.39 -10.12 -0.84
N ALA A 101 -16.12 -11.23 -0.92
CA ALA A 101 -17.55 -11.27 -0.57
C ALA A 101 -17.80 -10.85 0.89
N THR A 102 -16.97 -11.31 1.84
CA THR A 102 -17.03 -10.91 3.26
C THR A 102 -16.87 -9.39 3.42
N LEU A 103 -15.90 -8.77 2.72
CA LEU A 103 -15.69 -7.32 2.75
C LEU A 103 -16.87 -6.56 2.14
N VAL A 104 -17.36 -7.01 0.98
CA VAL A 104 -18.48 -6.37 0.30
C VAL A 104 -19.71 -6.36 1.19
N GLU A 105 -20.08 -7.49 1.81
CA GLU A 105 -21.22 -7.59 2.74
C GLU A 105 -21.08 -6.64 3.94
N ARG A 106 -19.88 -6.56 4.53
CA ARG A 106 -19.61 -5.68 5.68
C ARG A 106 -19.71 -4.21 5.31
N ILE A 107 -19.05 -3.80 4.22
CA ILE A 107 -19.10 -2.41 3.74
C ILE A 107 -20.53 -2.05 3.27
N HIS A 108 -21.35 -3.02 2.84
CA HIS A 108 -22.77 -2.82 2.54
C HIS A 108 -23.65 -2.44 3.74
N ARG A 109 -23.20 -2.75 4.97
CA ARG A 109 -23.90 -2.39 6.21
C ARG A 109 -23.31 -1.18 6.92
N ALA A 110 -22.15 -0.68 6.47
CA ALA A 110 -21.43 0.42 7.09
C ALA A 110 -21.78 1.78 6.45
N ARG A 111 -21.55 2.87 7.21
CA ARG A 111 -21.51 4.24 6.70
C ARG A 111 -20.09 4.78 6.86
N ILE A 112 -19.59 5.57 5.92
CA ILE A 112 -18.20 6.06 5.99
C ILE A 112 -17.92 6.99 7.19
N ASP A 113 -18.96 7.69 7.67
CA ASP A 113 -18.86 8.57 8.85
C ASP A 113 -18.55 7.78 10.13
N ASP A 114 -19.07 6.54 10.21
CA ASP A 114 -18.93 5.64 11.37
C ASP A 114 -17.65 4.78 11.29
N LEU A 115 -16.91 4.85 10.17
CA LEU A 115 -15.67 4.09 9.96
C LEU A 115 -14.44 4.97 10.27
N ALA A 116 -13.94 4.84 11.50
CA ALA A 116 -12.71 5.48 11.94
C ALA A 116 -11.47 4.59 11.72
N SER A 117 -11.64 3.26 11.69
CA SER A 117 -10.58 2.25 11.70
C SER A 117 -11.07 0.89 11.15
N TRP A 118 -10.17 -0.10 11.11
CA TRP A 118 -10.55 -1.49 10.83
C TRP A 118 -11.45 -2.13 11.89
N ASP A 119 -11.38 -1.71 13.15
CA ASP A 119 -12.17 -2.30 14.24
C ASP A 119 -13.67 -1.99 14.09
N ASP A 120 -14.01 -0.88 13.43
CA ASP A 120 -15.39 -0.50 13.11
C ASP A 120 -16.00 -1.35 11.98
N LEU A 121 -15.15 -1.99 11.15
CA LEU A 121 -15.56 -2.81 10.00
C LEU A 121 -15.41 -4.33 10.24
N LEU A 122 -14.39 -4.73 10.99
CA LEU A 122 -13.98 -6.12 11.20
C LEU A 122 -14.15 -6.52 12.67
N GLU A 123 -15.21 -7.30 12.95
CA GLU A 123 -15.49 -7.93 14.24
C GLU A 123 -14.25 -8.50 14.92
N ALA A 124 -14.19 -8.42 16.26
CA ALA A 124 -13.10 -8.92 17.07
C ALA A 124 -12.81 -10.44 16.91
N ASN A 125 -13.78 -11.22 16.41
CA ASN A 125 -13.61 -12.64 16.07
C ASN A 125 -12.81 -12.87 14.76
N ILE A 126 -12.65 -11.84 13.92
CA ILE A 126 -11.85 -11.90 12.70
C ILE A 126 -10.40 -11.58 13.09
N VAL A 127 -9.62 -12.65 13.27
CA VAL A 127 -8.23 -12.60 13.75
C VAL A 127 -7.24 -13.22 12.76
N GLY A 128 -5.94 -13.08 13.06
CA GLY A 128 -4.84 -13.71 12.33
C GLY A 128 -4.82 -13.42 10.83
N ALA A 129 -4.46 -14.43 10.03
CA ALA A 129 -4.34 -14.30 8.58
C ALA A 129 -5.63 -13.84 7.88
N ARG A 130 -6.81 -14.25 8.39
CA ARG A 130 -8.08 -13.79 7.83
C ARG A 130 -8.22 -12.27 7.97
N ARG A 131 -7.92 -11.71 9.15
CA ARG A 131 -7.95 -10.26 9.37
C ARG A 131 -6.96 -9.53 8.45
N ARG A 132 -5.71 -9.99 8.43
CA ARG A 132 -4.63 -9.40 7.63
C ARG A 132 -4.99 -9.34 6.14
N LEU A 133 -5.41 -10.45 5.53
CA LEU A 133 -5.80 -10.47 4.11
C LEU A 133 -7.06 -9.62 3.81
N LEU A 134 -8.02 -9.53 4.72
CA LEU A 134 -9.18 -8.63 4.55
C LEU A 134 -8.72 -7.16 4.51
N THR A 135 -7.78 -6.77 5.38
CA THR A 135 -7.22 -5.42 5.37
C THR A 135 -6.39 -5.12 4.11
N ASP A 136 -5.60 -6.07 3.59
CA ASP A 136 -4.81 -5.90 2.35
C ASP A 136 -5.69 -5.73 1.10
N LEU A 137 -6.82 -6.45 1.05
CA LEU A 137 -7.78 -6.35 -0.05
C LEU A 137 -8.50 -4.99 -0.08
N ALA A 138 -8.89 -4.46 1.08
CA ALA A 138 -9.70 -3.25 1.17
C ALA A 138 -8.93 -1.95 1.47
N THR A 139 -7.62 -2.01 1.80
CA THR A 139 -6.83 -0.84 2.20
C THR A 139 -6.91 0.31 1.19
N ARG A 140 -6.83 0.03 -0.12
CA ARG A 140 -6.91 1.05 -1.18
C ARG A 140 -8.25 1.79 -1.20
N PRO A 141 -9.41 1.13 -1.47
CA PRO A 141 -10.69 1.83 -1.51
C PRO A 141 -11.06 2.52 -0.20
N LEU A 142 -10.73 1.95 0.97
CA LEU A 142 -11.04 2.59 2.25
C LEU A 142 -10.11 3.76 2.59
N THR A 143 -8.84 3.72 2.20
CA THR A 143 -7.95 4.90 2.31
C THR A 143 -8.46 6.05 1.44
N LEU A 144 -8.93 5.76 0.21
CA LEU A 144 -9.57 6.76 -0.64
C LEU A 144 -10.88 7.29 -0.01
N ALA A 145 -11.74 6.41 0.50
CA ALA A 145 -12.98 6.82 1.15
C ALA A 145 -12.74 7.73 2.37
N ARG A 146 -11.78 7.37 3.24
CA ARG A 146 -11.38 8.19 4.39
C ARG A 146 -10.82 9.55 3.96
N ALA A 147 -9.97 9.57 2.93
CA ALA A 147 -9.42 10.80 2.36
C ALA A 147 -10.50 11.75 1.81
N LEU A 148 -11.56 11.21 1.16
CA LEU A 148 -12.68 12.00 0.66
C LEU A 148 -13.47 12.68 1.78
N VAL A 149 -13.68 11.98 2.91
CA VAL A 149 -14.33 12.55 4.11
C VAL A 149 -13.42 13.58 4.79
N ASP A 150 -12.16 13.24 5.05
CA ASP A 150 -11.19 14.13 5.71
C ASP A 150 -11.01 15.46 4.96
N LEU A 151 -11.12 15.44 3.63
CA LEU A 151 -11.03 16.64 2.78
C LEU A 151 -12.38 17.34 2.54
N GLY A 152 -13.51 16.77 2.97
CA GLY A 152 -14.85 17.28 2.73
C GLY A 152 -15.24 17.34 1.25
N ILE A 153 -14.71 16.44 0.43
CA ILE A 153 -14.87 16.48 -1.04
C ILE A 153 -16.31 16.23 -1.50
N PRO A 154 -17.04 15.19 -1.02
CA PRO A 154 -18.42 14.95 -1.43
C PRO A 154 -19.35 16.15 -1.17
N ALA A 155 -19.17 16.85 -0.04
CA ALA A 155 -19.94 18.05 0.29
C ALA A 155 -19.61 19.26 -0.61
N ARG A 156 -18.40 19.32 -1.19
CA ARG A 156 -18.01 20.36 -2.16
C ARG A 156 -18.43 20.02 -3.60
N ALA A 157 -18.58 18.74 -3.91
CA ALA A 157 -19.00 18.25 -5.24
C ALA A 157 -20.53 18.21 -5.42
N ALA A 158 -21.30 18.88 -4.55
CA ALA A 158 -22.75 18.77 -4.35
C ALA A 158 -23.65 19.15 -5.55
N GLN A 159 -23.10 19.34 -6.75
CA GLN A 159 -23.85 19.61 -7.99
C GLN A 159 -23.60 18.59 -9.11
N ALA A 160 -22.59 17.70 -9.01
CA ALA A 160 -22.17 16.87 -10.14
C ALA A 160 -22.65 15.40 -10.09
N GLY A 161 -22.89 14.83 -8.91
CA GLY A 161 -23.23 13.39 -8.74
C GLY A 161 -22.15 12.40 -9.22
N VAL A 162 -20.99 12.92 -9.63
CA VAL A 162 -19.83 12.19 -10.16
C VAL A 162 -18.58 12.79 -9.51
N LEU A 163 -17.72 11.94 -8.94
CA LEU A 163 -16.39 12.31 -8.45
C LEU A 163 -15.32 11.76 -9.39
N THR A 164 -14.45 12.63 -9.88
CA THR A 164 -13.31 12.28 -10.74
C THR A 164 -12.06 12.12 -9.88
N ILE A 165 -11.55 10.90 -9.75
CA ILE A 165 -10.38 10.58 -8.92
C ILE A 165 -9.26 10.09 -9.82
N HIS A 166 -8.10 10.75 -9.78
CA HIS A 166 -6.91 10.27 -10.50
C HIS A 166 -5.98 9.54 -9.53
N VAL A 167 -5.64 8.30 -9.84
CA VAL A 167 -4.67 7.50 -9.07
C VAL A 167 -3.33 7.57 -9.77
N MET A 168 -2.34 8.25 -9.20
CA MET A 168 -1.00 8.36 -9.77
C MET A 168 -0.03 7.32 -9.20
N ALA A 169 1.04 7.05 -9.94
CA ALA A 169 2.00 5.95 -9.68
C ALA A 169 1.36 4.55 -9.65
N ALA A 170 0.15 4.41 -10.20
CA ALA A 170 -0.57 3.15 -10.21
C ALA A 170 0.23 2.04 -10.91
N ALA A 171 0.13 0.84 -10.38
CA ALA A 171 0.74 -0.36 -10.94
C ALA A 171 -0.28 -1.50 -10.96
N LYS A 172 0.20 -2.71 -11.27
CA LYS A 172 -0.54 -3.96 -11.17
C LYS A 172 -1.40 -4.08 -9.89
N ARG A 173 -0.94 -3.55 -8.75
CA ARG A 173 -1.64 -3.64 -7.45
C ARG A 173 -2.96 -2.88 -7.41
N GLU A 174 -2.98 -1.65 -7.93
CA GLU A 174 -4.18 -0.81 -7.99
C GLU A 174 -5.15 -1.32 -9.07
N ARG A 175 -4.59 -1.90 -10.15
CA ARG A 175 -5.33 -2.54 -11.25
C ARG A 175 -6.02 -3.84 -10.82
N GLU A 176 -5.37 -4.67 -10.00
CA GLU A 176 -5.88 -5.98 -9.55
C GLU A 176 -6.74 -5.92 -8.27
N VAL A 177 -7.07 -4.73 -7.77
CA VAL A 177 -8.12 -4.58 -6.75
C VAL A 177 -9.45 -5.01 -7.40
N PRO A 178 -10.16 -6.02 -6.85
CA PRO A 178 -11.40 -6.52 -7.43
C PRO A 178 -12.44 -5.41 -7.65
N ALA A 179 -13.13 -5.47 -8.78
CA ALA A 179 -14.16 -4.52 -9.18
C ALA A 179 -15.21 -4.29 -8.08
N ALA A 180 -15.62 -5.38 -7.41
CA ALA A 180 -16.58 -5.35 -6.32
C ALA A 180 -16.10 -4.52 -5.11
N LEU A 181 -14.80 -4.44 -4.85
CA LEU A 181 -14.24 -3.62 -3.76
C LEU A 181 -14.19 -2.14 -4.16
N TRP A 182 -13.82 -1.81 -5.40
CA TRP A 182 -13.96 -0.43 -5.90
C TRP A 182 -15.42 0.04 -5.90
N ALA A 183 -16.36 -0.84 -6.28
CA ALA A 183 -17.79 -0.56 -6.25
C ALA A 183 -18.33 -0.21 -4.86
N THR A 184 -17.63 -0.58 -3.77
CA THR A 184 -18.05 -0.19 -2.41
C THR A 184 -17.96 1.32 -2.15
N LEU A 185 -17.19 2.08 -2.94
CA LEU A 185 -17.19 3.55 -2.86
C LEU A 185 -18.60 4.13 -3.08
N ALA A 186 -19.33 3.66 -4.10
CA ALA A 186 -20.70 4.13 -4.37
C ALA A 186 -21.73 3.69 -3.31
N ARG A 187 -21.39 2.68 -2.50
CA ARG A 187 -22.18 2.26 -1.33
C ARG A 187 -21.90 3.17 -0.13
N LEU A 188 -20.64 3.52 0.10
CA LEU A 188 -20.19 4.42 1.16
C LEU A 188 -20.59 5.88 0.90
N PHE A 189 -20.75 6.27 -0.36
CA PHE A 189 -21.21 7.60 -0.79
C PHE A 189 -22.48 7.47 -1.66
N PRO A 190 -23.67 7.23 -1.07
CA PRO A 190 -24.92 7.08 -1.81
C PRO A 190 -25.20 8.26 -2.76
N GLY A 191 -25.70 7.97 -3.96
CA GLY A 191 -25.95 8.97 -5.00
C GLY A 191 -24.70 9.44 -5.76
N THR A 192 -23.50 9.02 -5.35
CA THR A 192 -22.24 9.39 -6.01
C THR A 192 -21.74 8.30 -6.95
N ARG A 193 -21.43 8.67 -8.20
CA ARG A 193 -20.67 7.85 -9.14
C ARG A 193 -19.18 8.21 -9.07
N PHE A 194 -18.30 7.27 -9.40
CA PHE A 194 -16.85 7.50 -9.39
C PHE A 194 -16.26 7.25 -10.78
N GLU A 195 -15.51 8.22 -11.30
CA GLU A 195 -14.61 8.05 -12.45
C GLU A 195 -13.17 7.99 -11.93
N LEU A 196 -12.66 6.76 -11.79
CA LEU A 196 -11.29 6.49 -11.35
C LEU A 196 -10.37 6.39 -12.59
N THR A 197 -9.24 7.11 -12.60
CA THR A 197 -8.23 7.00 -13.68
C THR A 197 -6.91 6.58 -13.08
N LEU A 198 -6.50 5.32 -13.29
CA LEU A 198 -5.19 4.80 -12.90
C LEU A 198 -4.13 5.28 -13.90
N VAL A 199 -3.06 5.89 -13.40
CA VAL A 199 -1.95 6.38 -14.22
C VAL A 199 -0.62 5.96 -13.58
N GLY A 200 0.21 5.24 -14.32
CA GLY A 200 1.54 4.92 -13.83
C GLY A 200 2.45 4.23 -14.86
N PRO A 201 3.78 4.32 -14.68
CA PRO A 201 4.77 3.79 -15.62
C PRO A 201 4.92 2.25 -15.55
N ARG A 202 4.27 1.59 -14.58
CA ARG A 202 4.22 0.12 -14.44
C ARG A 202 2.82 -0.45 -14.66
N LEU A 203 1.96 0.30 -15.35
CA LEU A 203 0.78 -0.27 -15.99
C LEU A 203 1.18 -0.82 -17.37
N ASP A 204 0.30 -1.66 -17.90
CA ASP A 204 0.31 -2.11 -19.28
C ASP A 204 -0.99 -1.67 -19.96
N ASP A 205 -0.99 -1.55 -21.28
CA ASP A 205 -2.19 -1.19 -22.06
C ASP A 205 -3.07 -2.42 -22.36
N SER A 206 -2.99 -3.46 -21.51
CA SER A 206 -3.86 -4.64 -21.61
C SER A 206 -5.33 -4.29 -21.32
N PRO A 207 -6.31 -5.14 -21.66
CA PRO A 207 -7.70 -4.98 -21.22
C PRO A 207 -7.85 -5.02 -19.69
N ASP A 208 -8.93 -4.44 -19.17
CA ASP A 208 -9.28 -4.56 -17.75
C ASP A 208 -9.49 -6.06 -17.39
N PRO A 209 -8.75 -6.64 -16.42
CA PRO A 209 -8.90 -8.04 -16.04
C PRO A 209 -10.22 -8.32 -15.30
N ASP A 210 -10.90 -7.29 -14.79
CA ASP A 210 -12.20 -7.40 -14.10
C ASP A 210 -13.17 -6.35 -14.68
N PRO A 211 -13.59 -6.52 -15.96
CA PRO A 211 -14.33 -5.52 -16.71
C PRO A 211 -15.72 -5.31 -16.12
N ARG A 212 -15.97 -4.10 -15.60
CA ARG A 212 -17.24 -3.78 -14.96
C ARG A 212 -18.37 -3.55 -15.95
N PRO A 213 -19.63 -3.85 -15.57
CA PRO A 213 -20.80 -3.50 -16.35
C PRO A 213 -20.83 -2.00 -16.73
N ALA A 214 -21.35 -1.69 -17.92
CA ALA A 214 -21.40 -0.30 -18.42
C ALA A 214 -22.22 0.65 -17.53
N ASN A 215 -23.14 0.12 -16.73
CA ASN A 215 -23.95 0.83 -15.73
C ASN A 215 -23.36 0.81 -14.31
N SER A 216 -22.13 0.32 -14.13
CA SER A 216 -21.42 0.34 -12.85
C SER A 216 -21.35 1.77 -12.29
N PRO A 217 -21.64 1.99 -11.00
CA PRO A 217 -21.48 3.30 -10.39
C PRO A 217 -20.00 3.70 -10.23
N VAL A 218 -19.06 2.78 -10.50
CA VAL A 218 -17.62 3.04 -10.53
C VAL A 218 -17.04 2.64 -11.88
N LYS A 219 -16.59 3.65 -12.63
CA LYS A 219 -15.79 3.54 -13.85
C LYS A 219 -14.31 3.65 -13.47
N LEU A 220 -13.47 2.87 -14.13
CA LEU A 220 -12.03 2.78 -13.88
C LEU A 220 -11.40 2.71 -15.27
N ARG A 221 -10.45 3.60 -15.52
CA ARG A 221 -9.65 3.68 -16.74
C ARG A 221 -8.18 3.46 -16.33
N ALA A 222 -7.36 2.97 -17.25
CA ALA A 222 -5.92 2.81 -17.04
C ALA A 222 -5.16 3.58 -18.13
N ARG A 223 -4.02 4.18 -17.77
CA ARG A 223 -3.13 4.89 -18.68
C ARG A 223 -1.67 4.65 -18.31
N THR A 224 -0.92 4.02 -19.21
CA THR A 224 0.52 3.83 -19.02
C THR A 224 1.27 5.16 -19.12
N GLY A 225 2.19 5.40 -18.18
CA GLY A 225 3.09 6.57 -18.17
C GLY A 225 3.11 7.35 -16.84
N LEU A 226 3.91 8.43 -16.81
CA LEU A 226 3.96 9.34 -15.66
C LEU A 226 2.71 10.24 -15.61
N TYR A 227 2.22 10.52 -14.41
CA TYR A 227 1.08 11.41 -14.21
C TYR A 227 1.43 12.86 -14.59
N ARG A 228 0.58 13.49 -15.40
CA ARG A 228 0.78 14.86 -15.92
C ARG A 228 -0.54 15.61 -15.98
N ARG A 229 -0.51 16.92 -15.72
CA ARG A 229 -1.70 17.81 -15.74
C ARG A 229 -2.39 17.82 -17.10
N LYS A 230 -1.66 17.59 -18.20
CA LYS A 230 -2.24 17.44 -19.56
C LYS A 230 -3.28 16.32 -19.68
N LEU A 231 -3.24 15.30 -18.81
CA LEU A 231 -4.23 14.23 -18.80
C LEU A 231 -5.64 14.72 -18.44
N TRP A 232 -5.77 15.92 -17.86
CA TRP A 232 -7.06 16.50 -17.48
C TRP A 232 -7.94 16.86 -18.68
N SER A 233 -7.38 17.06 -19.88
CA SER A 233 -8.17 17.24 -21.11
C SER A 233 -8.75 15.94 -21.67
N GLU A 234 -8.20 14.78 -21.27
CA GLU A 234 -8.62 13.45 -21.72
C GLU A 234 -9.59 12.79 -20.71
N PHE A 235 -9.33 12.98 -19.41
CA PHE A 235 -10.06 12.32 -18.32
C PHE A 235 -10.88 13.26 -17.43
N GLY A 236 -10.84 14.57 -17.71
CA GLY A 236 -11.42 15.60 -16.84
C GLY A 236 -10.45 16.08 -15.76
N ARG A 237 -10.74 17.24 -15.17
CA ARG A 237 -10.02 17.74 -14.00
C ARG A 237 -10.47 16.93 -12.77
N PRO A 238 -9.56 16.29 -12.02
CA PRO A 238 -9.93 15.51 -10.84
C PRO A 238 -10.35 16.39 -9.66
N ASP A 239 -11.23 15.85 -8.83
CA ASP A 239 -11.60 16.37 -7.50
C ASP A 239 -10.55 15.99 -6.44
N LEU A 240 -9.89 14.84 -6.63
CA LEU A 240 -8.82 14.31 -5.80
C LEU A 240 -7.78 13.57 -6.65
N ILE A 241 -6.51 13.76 -6.31
CA ILE A 241 -5.43 12.90 -6.79
C ILE A 241 -4.94 12.05 -5.62
N ILE A 242 -4.85 10.73 -5.79
CA ILE A 242 -4.27 9.85 -4.77
C ILE A 242 -3.09 9.07 -5.35
N GLY A 243 -1.99 9.06 -4.61
CA GLY A 243 -0.77 8.37 -4.97
C GLY A 243 -0.49 7.26 -3.97
N TYR A 244 -0.75 6.01 -4.36
CA TYR A 244 -0.38 4.88 -3.51
C TYR A 244 1.11 4.58 -3.71
N HIS A 245 1.92 4.78 -2.67
CA HIS A 245 3.33 4.38 -2.66
C HIS A 245 4.18 4.96 -3.79
N CYS A 246 4.01 6.25 -4.09
CA CYS A 246 4.64 6.89 -5.26
C CYS A 246 6.18 6.86 -5.25
N GLY A 247 6.81 6.91 -4.07
CA GLY A 247 8.26 7.03 -3.95
C GLY A 247 8.78 8.34 -4.55
N LEU A 248 8.08 9.46 -4.27
CA LEU A 248 8.36 10.77 -4.89
C LEU A 248 9.81 11.23 -4.66
N HIS A 249 10.35 10.92 -3.48
CA HIS A 249 11.72 11.20 -3.07
C HIS A 249 12.77 10.16 -3.54
N LEU A 250 12.34 9.01 -4.09
CA LEU A 250 13.24 7.96 -4.61
C LEU A 250 13.45 8.06 -6.13
N TYR A 251 12.45 8.58 -6.86
CA TYR A 251 12.45 8.58 -8.32
C TYR A 251 12.40 10.02 -8.86
N PRO A 252 13.54 10.60 -9.30
CA PRO A 252 13.61 11.95 -9.88
C PRO A 252 12.67 12.17 -11.08
N SER A 253 12.24 11.10 -11.76
CA SER A 253 11.24 11.16 -12.84
C SER A 253 9.90 11.77 -12.42
N TRP A 254 9.59 11.83 -11.11
CA TRP A 254 8.42 12.52 -10.58
C TRP A 254 8.56 14.05 -10.47
N GLU A 255 9.75 14.63 -10.64
CA GLU A 255 9.99 16.08 -10.44
C GLU A 255 8.97 16.95 -11.19
N ALA A 256 8.80 16.71 -12.49
CA ALA A 256 7.86 17.48 -13.29
C ALA A 256 6.38 17.24 -12.89
N THR A 257 6.03 16.04 -12.42
CA THR A 257 4.70 15.77 -11.84
C THR A 257 4.49 16.57 -10.57
N ILE A 258 5.49 16.64 -9.68
CA ILE A 258 5.43 17.40 -8.43
C ILE A 258 5.25 18.91 -8.72
N LEU A 259 6.03 19.45 -9.67
CA LEU A 259 5.90 20.84 -10.12
C LEU A 259 4.53 21.12 -10.77
N GLU A 260 3.96 20.13 -11.47
CA GLU A 260 2.60 20.19 -12.05
C GLU A 260 1.46 19.98 -11.03
N LEU A 261 1.74 19.47 -9.83
CA LEU A 261 0.77 19.40 -8.73
C LEU A 261 0.74 20.69 -7.90
N ARG A 262 1.90 21.33 -7.72
CA ARG A 262 2.03 22.62 -7.02
C ARG A 262 1.10 23.69 -7.61
N GLY A 263 0.29 24.31 -6.75
CA GLY A 263 -0.64 25.37 -7.15
C GLY A 263 -1.72 24.93 -8.13
N SER A 264 -1.97 23.62 -8.27
CA SER A 264 -3.00 23.09 -9.17
C SER A 264 -4.44 23.28 -8.65
N GLY A 265 -4.58 23.60 -7.37
CA GLY A 265 -5.86 23.75 -6.67
C GLY A 265 -6.63 22.45 -6.46
N VAL A 266 -6.09 21.31 -6.92
CA VAL A 266 -6.63 19.97 -6.65
C VAL A 266 -5.91 19.43 -5.40
N PRO A 267 -6.62 19.04 -4.33
CA PRO A 267 -5.98 18.39 -3.20
C PRO A 267 -5.41 17.03 -3.63
N PHE A 268 -4.29 16.63 -3.04
CA PHE A 268 -3.74 15.31 -3.30
C PHE A 268 -3.24 14.60 -2.05
N VAL A 269 -3.27 13.28 -2.09
CA VAL A 269 -2.97 12.39 -0.98
C VAL A 269 -1.87 11.43 -1.40
N ILE A 270 -0.80 11.33 -0.63
CA ILE A 270 0.24 10.31 -0.83
C ILE A 270 0.15 9.32 0.32
N THR A 271 0.05 8.03 -0.01
CA THR A 271 0.34 6.97 0.95
C THR A 271 1.79 6.53 0.80
N SER A 272 2.41 6.23 1.93
CA SER A 272 3.74 5.64 1.99
C SER A 272 3.65 4.46 2.94
N TYR A 273 4.48 3.43 2.75
CA TYR A 273 4.27 2.14 3.42
C TYR A 273 4.41 2.14 4.96
N ARG A 274 5.00 3.17 5.55
CA ARG A 274 6.01 3.04 6.61
C ARG A 274 6.36 4.48 7.13
N SER A 275 7.32 4.78 8.04
CA SER A 275 7.46 6.15 8.65
C SER A 275 8.44 7.20 8.00
N TRP A 276 9.69 6.89 7.63
CA TRP A 276 10.65 7.88 7.04
C TRP A 276 10.49 8.38 5.57
N GLU A 277 10.17 7.57 4.55
CA GLU A 277 9.78 8.00 3.19
C GLU A 277 8.69 9.06 3.28
N ALA A 278 7.61 8.86 4.03
CA ALA A 278 6.53 9.85 4.20
C ALA A 278 7.07 11.20 4.72
N ALA A 279 8.05 11.17 5.63
CA ALA A 279 8.75 12.37 6.09
C ALA A 279 9.73 12.95 5.04
N ALA A 280 10.33 12.12 4.19
CA ALA A 280 11.21 12.55 3.10
C ALA A 280 10.43 13.14 1.92
N GLU A 281 9.33 12.51 1.52
CA GLU A 281 8.31 13.01 0.59
C GLU A 281 7.71 14.31 1.12
N ALA A 282 7.42 14.39 2.43
CA ALA A 282 6.97 15.64 3.02
C ALA A 282 8.02 16.76 2.96
N ARG A 283 9.29 16.46 3.27
CA ARG A 283 10.39 17.44 3.12
C ARG A 283 10.56 17.89 1.66
N LEU A 284 10.47 16.97 0.70
CA LEU A 284 10.55 17.27 -0.74
C LEU A 284 9.39 18.14 -1.22
N LEU A 285 8.15 17.79 -0.86
CA LEU A 285 6.96 18.53 -1.27
C LEU A 285 6.94 19.94 -0.66
N THR A 286 7.33 20.07 0.62
CA THR A 286 7.49 21.38 1.27
C THR A 286 8.62 22.20 0.64
N SER A 287 9.79 21.60 0.32
CA SER A 287 10.94 22.36 -0.21
C SER A 287 10.69 22.95 -1.60
N VAL A 288 9.81 22.34 -2.41
CA VAL A 288 9.39 22.88 -3.72
C VAL A 288 8.14 23.77 -3.63
N GLY A 289 7.58 23.98 -2.44
CA GLY A 289 6.47 24.92 -2.18
C GLY A 289 5.06 24.35 -2.39
N VAL A 290 4.83 23.06 -2.16
CA VAL A 290 3.48 22.49 -2.05
C VAL A 290 2.92 22.75 -0.65
N THR A 291 1.62 23.05 -0.54
CA THR A 291 0.99 23.32 0.76
C THR A 291 0.68 22.00 1.46
N GLN A 292 1.24 21.78 2.65
CA GLN A 292 0.83 20.66 3.49
C GLN A 292 -0.53 20.96 4.15
N VAL A 293 -1.50 20.07 3.95
CA VAL A 293 -2.81 20.12 4.62
C VAL A 293 -2.80 19.25 5.88
N ARG A 294 -2.11 18.11 5.84
CA ARG A 294 -1.92 17.21 6.99
C ARG A 294 -0.50 16.60 6.94
N PRO A 295 0.26 16.62 8.04
CA PRO A 295 1.57 15.99 8.13
C PRO A 295 1.48 14.46 7.99
N PRO A 296 2.63 13.77 7.79
CA PRO A 296 2.69 12.31 7.87
C PRO A 296 2.04 11.78 9.14
N ALA A 297 1.03 10.93 8.98
CA ALA A 297 0.34 10.27 10.08
C ALA A 297 0.04 8.81 9.72
N PRO A 298 -0.10 7.90 10.70
CA PRO A 298 -0.61 6.57 10.47
C PRO A 298 -1.97 6.60 9.76
N ASN A 299 -2.18 5.64 8.87
CA ASN A 299 -3.45 5.45 8.18
C ASN A 299 -4.31 4.45 8.94
N PRO A 300 -5.55 4.81 9.36
CA PRO A 300 -6.45 3.86 10.02
C PRO A 300 -6.84 2.65 9.15
N PHE A 301 -6.74 2.78 7.82
CA PHE A 301 -7.01 1.71 6.85
C PHE A 301 -5.74 1.12 6.21
N ALA A 302 -4.62 1.14 6.95
CA ALA A 302 -3.37 0.44 6.60
C ALA A 302 -3.58 -1.08 6.44
N SER A 303 -2.89 -1.75 5.52
CA SER A 303 -2.85 -3.21 5.51
C SER A 303 -2.19 -3.72 6.79
N LEU A 304 -2.81 -4.70 7.47
CA LEU A 304 -2.21 -5.43 8.59
C LEU A 304 -1.38 -6.63 8.10
N ALA A 305 -1.63 -7.11 6.87
CA ALA A 305 -0.75 -8.04 6.18
C ALA A 305 0.56 -7.33 5.88
N CYS A 306 1.68 -8.04 6.07
CA CYS A 306 2.99 -7.49 5.79
C CYS A 306 3.65 -8.17 4.60
N ASP A 307 4.49 -7.44 3.89
CA ASP A 307 5.31 -7.98 2.80
C ASP A 307 6.77 -7.95 3.14
N ARG A 308 7.47 -9.04 2.83
CA ARG A 308 8.92 -9.12 2.97
C ARG A 308 9.62 -8.48 1.78
N SER A 309 10.73 -7.76 2.03
CA SER A 309 11.67 -7.38 0.97
C SER A 309 12.23 -8.62 0.26
N SER A 310 12.50 -8.50 -1.04
CA SER A 310 13.06 -9.56 -1.89
C SER A 310 14.58 -9.61 -1.87
N THR A 311 15.24 -8.58 -1.32
CA THR A 311 16.71 -8.44 -1.30
C THR A 311 17.28 -8.37 0.12
N ILE A 312 16.48 -7.96 1.10
CA ILE A 312 16.85 -7.86 2.52
C ILE A 312 15.96 -8.81 3.32
N ALA A 313 16.54 -9.83 3.95
CA ALA A 313 15.79 -10.92 4.58
C ALA A 313 14.95 -10.46 5.78
N ASN A 314 15.44 -9.48 6.55
CA ASN A 314 14.80 -9.01 7.79
C ASN A 314 14.11 -7.65 7.64
N ASP A 315 13.65 -7.32 6.43
CA ASP A 315 12.88 -6.11 6.17
C ASP A 315 11.42 -6.43 5.73
N VAL A 316 10.43 -5.81 6.42
CA VAL A 316 9.00 -6.11 6.27
C VAL A 316 8.10 -4.86 6.29
N SER A 317 7.14 -4.79 5.36
CA SER A 317 6.31 -3.62 5.02
C SER A 317 4.83 -3.81 5.25
N ARG A 318 4.04 -2.73 5.18
CA ARG A 318 2.57 -2.77 5.22
C ARG A 318 2.01 -1.78 4.19
N ASP A 319 1.10 -2.22 3.33
CA ASP A 319 0.48 -1.33 2.34
C ASP A 319 -0.29 -0.18 3.04
N ASN A 320 -0.19 1.00 2.44
CA ASN A 320 -0.74 2.29 2.88
C ASN A 320 -0.53 2.66 4.36
N ALA A 321 0.49 2.18 5.08
CA ALA A 321 0.52 2.38 6.54
C ALA A 321 0.60 3.84 7.01
N TRP A 322 1.09 4.76 6.17
CA TRP A 322 1.13 6.19 6.45
C TRP A 322 0.48 6.98 5.32
N VAL A 323 -0.13 8.11 5.67
CA VAL A 323 -0.82 9.02 4.76
C VAL A 323 -0.40 10.47 4.99
N THR A 324 -0.28 11.24 3.92
CA THR A 324 -0.02 12.68 3.90
C THR A 324 -1.01 13.37 2.98
N VAL A 325 -1.37 14.62 3.27
CA VAL A 325 -2.39 15.37 2.50
C VAL A 325 -1.87 16.76 2.12
N TRP A 326 -2.10 17.15 0.87
CA TRP A 326 -1.43 18.27 0.20
C TRP A 326 -2.39 19.10 -0.68
N ARG A 327 -1.99 20.33 -1.03
CA ARG A 327 -2.73 21.24 -1.92
C ARG A 327 -1.82 22.23 -2.68
#